data_AF-A0A661JLE1-F1
#
_entry.id   AF-A0A661JLE1-F1
#
_cell.length_a   1.000
_cell.length_b   1.000
_cell.length_c   1.000
_cell.angle_alpha   90.00
_cell.angle_beta   90.00
_cell.angle_gamma   90.00
#
_symmetry.space_group_name_H-M   'P 1'
#
loop_
_entity.id
_entity.type
_entity.pdbx_description
1 polymer ?
#
loop_
_entity_poly.entity_id
_entity_poly.type
_entity_poly.pdbx_seq_one_letter_code
_entity_poly.pdbx_strand_id
1 'polypeptide(L)'
;MNSSKASKGFSLLEMSLVLVIVSLLLVVLLPLLLGLTKEKRVESTKARLEKVEVALLGFLHSQGRLPRPDTDGDGLEDSPFSAPGAVPYATLGLAQRDARDDYGLPLYYDVAEELTSTDPVTLCPILYAYTEPSNAPVPRMTLDGTTFFSVPFAVMSSGGNKSLDDENGDGDRDYRSSTSLDDLLGWATYSELYKDLNCRPQCYSVYNQTGSDGAVLGGVYSNCTVVPANHHFWVGQGSSYDNVSFYSGTSCSGSSQLITYANCQAADSNSDCKVAITTSGLTDY
;
A
#
# COMPACT_ATOMS: atom_id res chain seq x y z
N MET A 1 -6.71 72.23 -54.92
CA MET A 1 -6.07 71.90 -53.63
C MET A 1 -6.40 70.47 -53.30
N ASN A 2 -5.44 69.55 -53.34
CA ASN A 2 -5.54 68.27 -52.65
C ASN A 2 -4.12 67.85 -52.27
N SER A 3 -3.79 68.09 -51.00
CA SER A 3 -2.51 67.70 -50.42
C SER A 3 -2.63 66.22 -50.05
N SER A 4 -2.00 65.36 -50.85
CA SER A 4 -1.89 63.93 -50.54
C SER A 4 -1.03 63.77 -49.29
N LYS A 5 -1.62 63.35 -48.18
CA LYS A 5 -0.87 62.95 -46.99
C LYS A 5 -0.01 61.73 -47.34
N ALA A 6 1.32 61.92 -47.37
CA ALA A 6 2.26 60.82 -47.52
C ALA A 6 2.16 59.90 -46.29
N SER A 7 1.74 58.65 -46.50
CA SER A 7 1.83 57.60 -45.48
C SER A 7 3.31 57.32 -45.22
N LYS A 8 3.81 57.69 -44.03
CA LYS A 8 5.14 57.26 -43.59
C LYS A 8 5.08 55.76 -43.33
N GLY A 9 5.65 54.97 -44.24
CA GLY A 9 5.88 53.54 -44.03
C GLY A 9 6.97 53.31 -42.99
N PHE A 10 6.91 52.18 -42.30
CA PHE A 10 7.94 51.77 -41.33
C PHE A 10 9.30 51.63 -42.02
N SER A 11 10.37 52.09 -41.35
CA SER A 11 11.74 51.90 -41.83
C SER A 11 12.12 50.42 -41.75
N LEU A 12 12.90 49.93 -42.72
CA LEU A 12 13.53 48.60 -42.64
C LEU A 12 14.30 48.40 -41.33
N LEU A 13 14.90 49.49 -40.83
CA LEU A 13 15.65 49.47 -39.57
C LEU A 13 14.72 49.29 -38.36
N GLU A 14 13.56 49.94 -38.34
CA GLU A 14 12.57 49.78 -37.26
C GLU A 14 12.04 48.35 -37.20
N MET A 15 11.73 47.74 -38.36
CA MET A 15 11.29 46.35 -38.40
C MET A 15 12.40 45.38 -37.98
N SER A 16 13.67 45.66 -38.32
CA SER A 16 14.80 44.84 -37.87
C SER A 16 14.98 44.87 -36.35
N LEU A 17 14.81 46.03 -35.72
CA LEU A 17 14.91 46.18 -34.27
C LEU A 17 13.75 45.48 -33.55
N VAL A 18 12.53 45.58 -34.09
CA VAL A 18 11.36 44.88 -33.55
C VAL A 18 11.57 43.37 -33.59
N LEU A 19 12.07 42.81 -34.69
CA LEU A 19 12.34 41.37 -34.80
C LEU A 19 13.43 40.92 -33.82
N VAL A 20 14.47 41.73 -33.59
CA VAL A 20 15.49 41.45 -32.57
C VAL A 20 14.85 41.40 -31.18
N ILE A 21 14.03 42.39 -30.81
CA ILE A 21 13.34 42.42 -29.53
C ILE A 21 12.41 41.20 -29.38
N VAL A 22 11.61 40.88 -30.40
CA VAL A 22 10.71 39.71 -30.38
C VAL A 22 11.50 38.41 -30.23
N SER A 23 12.63 38.26 -30.93
CA SER A 23 13.47 37.07 -30.82
C SER A 23 14.06 36.90 -29.41
N LEU A 24 14.51 37.99 -28.79
CA LEU A 24 15.00 37.99 -27.41
C LEU A 24 13.88 37.63 -26.42
N LEU A 25 12.67 38.16 -26.62
CA LEU A 25 11.52 37.83 -25.77
C LEU A 25 11.11 36.37 -25.90
N LEU A 26 11.11 35.81 -27.12
CA LEU A 26 10.79 34.39 -27.34
C LEU A 26 11.80 33.46 -26.68
N VAL A 27 13.10 33.79 -26.73
CA VAL A 27 14.16 33.01 -26.06
C VAL A 27 13.92 32.92 -24.55
N VAL A 28 13.42 33.98 -23.91
CA VAL A 28 13.13 33.99 -22.47
C VAL A 28 11.78 33.33 -22.14
N LEU A 29 10.75 33.53 -22.96
CA LEU A 29 9.39 33.10 -22.64
C LEU A 29 9.15 31.59 -22.86
N LEU A 30 9.76 31.01 -23.89
CA LEU A 30 9.59 29.58 -24.22
C LEU A 30 9.94 28.62 -23.08
N PRO A 31 11.10 28.72 -22.39
CA PRO A 31 11.42 27.80 -21.30
C PRO A 31 10.44 27.91 -20.12
N LEU A 32 9.90 29.11 -19.84
CA LEU A 32 8.91 29.32 -18.78
C LEU A 32 7.59 28.59 -19.09
N LEU A 33 7.09 28.70 -20.32
CA LEU A 33 5.87 28.02 -20.75
C LEU A 33 6.02 26.50 -20.69
N LEU A 34 7.15 25.98 -21.15
CA LEU A 34 7.43 24.54 -21.12
C LEU A 34 7.54 24.01 -19.68
N GLY A 35 8.20 24.74 -18.78
CA GLY A 35 8.30 24.39 -17.36
C GLY A 35 6.93 24.25 -16.69
N LEU A 36 6.04 25.25 -16.88
CA LEU A 36 4.68 25.22 -16.33
C LEU A 36 3.87 24.01 -16.84
N THR A 37 4.01 23.65 -18.11
CA THR A 37 3.33 22.47 -18.65
C THR A 37 3.86 21.16 -18.05
N LYS A 38 5.17 21.07 -17.77
CA LYS A 38 5.77 19.90 -17.13
C LYS A 38 5.27 19.72 -15.70
N GLU A 39 5.28 20.79 -14.90
CA GLU A 39 4.77 20.75 -13.53
C GLU A 39 3.30 20.34 -13.48
N LYS A 40 2.47 20.90 -14.37
CA LYS A 40 1.06 20.53 -14.47
C LYS A 40 0.86 19.05 -14.80
N ARG A 41 1.69 18.47 -15.67
CA ARG A 41 1.65 17.04 -16.01
C ARG A 41 2.00 16.18 -14.79
N VAL A 42 3.06 16.55 -14.07
CA VAL A 42 3.48 15.84 -12.86
C VAL A 42 2.37 15.85 -11.81
N GLU A 43 1.77 17.02 -11.53
CA GLU A 43 0.66 17.13 -10.57
C GLU A 43 -0.59 16.35 -11.02
N SER A 44 -0.91 16.37 -12.32
CA SER A 44 -1.98 15.55 -12.90
C SER A 44 -1.72 14.06 -12.70
N THR A 45 -0.51 13.59 -12.98
CA THR A 45 -0.13 12.19 -12.81
C THR A 45 -0.17 11.76 -11.35
N LYS A 46 0.31 12.59 -10.40
CA LYS A 46 0.19 12.31 -8.96
C LYS A 46 -1.26 12.13 -8.52
N ALA A 47 -2.16 13.00 -8.96
CA ALA A 47 -3.59 12.88 -8.66
C ALA A 47 -4.21 11.60 -9.23
N ARG A 48 -3.70 11.09 -10.36
CA ARG A 48 -4.11 9.80 -10.93
C ARG A 48 -3.56 8.62 -10.14
N LEU A 49 -2.30 8.67 -9.73
CA LEU A 49 -1.70 7.67 -8.84
C LEU A 49 -2.50 7.54 -7.53
N GLU A 50 -2.80 8.66 -6.88
CA GLU A 50 -3.64 8.69 -5.66
C GLU A 50 -5.02 8.10 -5.91
N LYS A 51 -5.63 8.39 -7.06
CA LYS A 51 -6.94 7.81 -7.42
C LYS A 51 -6.88 6.30 -7.61
N VAL A 52 -5.82 5.79 -8.22
CA VAL A 52 -5.59 4.34 -8.36
C VAL A 52 -5.37 3.72 -6.99
N GLU A 53 -4.56 4.34 -6.13
CA GLU A 53 -4.31 3.88 -4.77
C GLU A 53 -5.61 3.75 -3.97
N VAL A 54 -6.46 4.79 -3.97
CA VAL A 54 -7.77 4.75 -3.31
C VAL A 54 -8.66 3.63 -3.88
N ALA A 55 -8.61 3.37 -5.19
CA ALA A 55 -9.37 2.29 -5.80
C ALA A 55 -8.85 0.90 -5.39
N LEU A 56 -7.51 0.73 -5.30
CA LEU A 56 -6.88 -0.49 -4.79
C LEU A 56 -7.29 -0.76 -3.34
N LEU A 57 -7.27 0.27 -2.49
CA LEU A 57 -7.72 0.18 -1.09
C LEU A 57 -9.21 -0.16 -0.99
N GLY A 58 -10.05 0.47 -1.81
CA GLY A 58 -11.48 0.15 -1.87
C GLY A 58 -11.76 -1.28 -2.33
N PHE A 59 -11.01 -1.75 -3.33
CA PHE A 59 -11.09 -3.14 -3.79
C PHE A 59 -10.69 -4.11 -2.69
N LEU A 60 -9.56 -3.84 -2.01
CA LEU A 60 -9.08 -4.61 -0.86
C LEU A 60 -10.12 -4.70 0.25
N HIS A 61 -10.74 -3.58 0.61
CA HIS A 61 -11.79 -3.54 1.63
C HIS A 61 -13.02 -4.37 1.23
N SER A 62 -13.40 -4.34 -0.05
CA SER A 62 -14.60 -5.03 -0.54
C SER A 62 -14.40 -6.52 -0.82
N GLN A 63 -13.24 -6.92 -1.33
CA GLN A 63 -12.95 -8.28 -1.79
C GLN A 63 -12.08 -9.06 -0.79
N GLY A 64 -11.44 -8.39 0.17
CA GLY A 64 -10.48 -9.02 1.08
C GLY A 64 -9.17 -9.42 0.40
N ARG A 65 -8.87 -8.89 -0.79
CA ARG A 65 -7.64 -9.10 -1.56
C ARG A 65 -7.35 -7.92 -2.47
N LEU A 66 -6.11 -7.80 -2.91
CA LEU A 66 -5.74 -6.90 -4.01
C LEU A 66 -6.05 -7.54 -5.37
N PRO A 67 -6.33 -6.74 -6.42
CA PRO A 67 -6.51 -7.28 -7.76
C PRO A 67 -5.18 -7.76 -8.34
N ARG A 68 -5.23 -8.64 -9.33
CA ARG A 68 -4.02 -9.01 -10.09
C ARG A 68 -3.75 -7.97 -11.18
N PRO A 69 -2.48 -7.73 -11.56
CA PRO A 69 -2.16 -6.84 -12.67
C PRO A 69 -2.81 -7.25 -13.99
N ASP A 70 -3.07 -6.25 -14.84
CA ASP A 70 -3.46 -6.42 -16.24
C ASP A 70 -2.19 -6.61 -17.08
N THR A 71 -2.11 -7.73 -17.81
CA THR A 71 -0.96 -8.11 -18.62
C THR A 71 -1.25 -8.13 -20.12
N ASP A 72 -2.52 -8.02 -20.53
CA ASP A 72 -2.93 -8.03 -21.94
C ASP A 72 -3.48 -6.67 -22.44
N GLY A 73 -3.72 -5.73 -21.53
CA GLY A 73 -4.13 -4.36 -21.77
C GLY A 73 -5.65 -4.15 -21.90
N ASP A 74 -6.47 -5.14 -21.56
CA ASP A 74 -7.94 -5.03 -21.63
C ASP A 74 -8.56 -4.26 -20.43
N GLY A 75 -7.77 -4.06 -19.36
CA GLY A 75 -8.16 -3.39 -18.12
C GLY A 75 -8.70 -4.31 -17.04
N LEU A 76 -8.76 -5.62 -17.27
CA LEU A 76 -9.17 -6.62 -16.29
C LEU A 76 -7.96 -7.22 -15.58
N GLU A 77 -8.21 -7.93 -14.49
CA GLU A 77 -7.15 -8.64 -13.77
C GLU A 77 -6.88 -10.00 -14.41
N ASP A 78 -5.61 -10.41 -14.50
CA ASP A 78 -5.24 -11.64 -15.21
C ASP A 78 -4.90 -12.83 -14.31
N SER A 79 -5.03 -14.03 -14.89
CA SER A 79 -4.64 -15.30 -14.28
C SER A 79 -4.21 -16.31 -15.36
N PRO A 80 -2.94 -16.76 -15.39
CA PRO A 80 -1.82 -16.33 -14.55
C PRO A 80 -1.44 -14.87 -14.86
N PHE A 81 -0.68 -14.25 -13.96
CA PHE A 81 -0.17 -12.89 -14.14
C PHE A 81 1.33 -12.84 -13.89
N SER A 82 1.95 -11.76 -14.34
CA SER A 82 3.31 -11.36 -13.98
C SER A 82 3.26 -9.94 -13.41
N ALA A 83 4.07 -9.69 -12.38
CA ALA A 83 4.19 -8.36 -11.80
C ALA A 83 5.62 -7.83 -12.00
N PRO A 84 5.81 -6.53 -12.29
CA PRO A 84 4.75 -5.53 -12.51
C PRO A 84 3.99 -5.74 -13.84
N GLY A 85 2.72 -5.32 -13.86
CA GLY A 85 1.85 -5.25 -15.05
C GLY A 85 1.18 -3.86 -15.15
N ALA A 86 0.15 -3.69 -15.96
CA ALA A 86 -0.66 -2.48 -15.97
C ALA A 86 -1.70 -2.49 -14.83
N VAL A 87 -2.17 -1.30 -14.44
CA VAL A 87 -3.30 -1.16 -13.51
C VAL A 87 -4.58 -1.75 -14.16
N PRO A 88 -5.27 -2.72 -13.52
CA PRO A 88 -6.50 -3.33 -14.02
C PRO A 88 -7.70 -2.39 -13.81
N TYR A 89 -7.74 -1.32 -14.61
CA TYR A 89 -8.65 -0.19 -14.40
C TYR A 89 -10.13 -0.56 -14.46
N ALA A 90 -10.51 -1.52 -15.31
CA ALA A 90 -11.90 -1.96 -15.43
C ALA A 90 -12.29 -2.80 -14.20
N THR A 91 -11.41 -3.68 -13.70
CA THR A 91 -11.59 -4.41 -12.44
C THR A 91 -11.76 -3.45 -11.25
N LEU A 92 -10.99 -2.36 -11.25
CA LEU A 92 -11.05 -1.32 -10.22
C LEU A 92 -12.23 -0.34 -10.39
N GLY A 93 -13.04 -0.47 -11.43
CA GLY A 93 -14.13 0.46 -11.72
C GLY A 93 -13.68 1.87 -12.08
N LEU A 94 -12.44 2.03 -12.53
CA LEU A 94 -11.84 3.28 -12.98
C LEU A 94 -12.05 3.48 -14.48
N ALA A 95 -12.03 4.75 -14.91
CA ALA A 95 -11.93 5.05 -16.33
C ALA A 95 -10.49 4.80 -16.80
N GLN A 96 -10.29 4.25 -18.01
CA GLN A 96 -8.96 3.96 -18.56
C GLN A 96 -7.99 5.15 -18.50
N ARG A 97 -8.49 6.38 -18.71
CA ARG A 97 -7.68 7.60 -18.63
C ARG A 97 -7.06 7.81 -17.23
N ASP A 98 -7.71 7.33 -16.17
CA ASP A 98 -7.28 7.53 -14.79
C ASP A 98 -6.18 6.51 -14.41
N ALA A 99 -6.03 5.43 -15.19
CA ALA A 99 -4.95 4.44 -15.08
C ALA A 99 -3.81 4.68 -16.09
N ARG A 100 -3.71 5.90 -16.61
CA ARG A 100 -2.63 6.34 -17.49
C ARG A 100 -2.02 7.62 -16.96
N ASP A 101 -0.73 7.82 -17.16
CA ASP A 101 -0.09 9.10 -16.86
C ASP A 101 -0.47 10.20 -17.88
N ASP A 102 -0.08 11.45 -17.60
CA ASP A 102 -0.34 12.57 -18.50
C ASP A 102 0.53 12.56 -19.78
N TYR A 103 1.42 11.57 -19.92
CA TYR A 103 2.24 11.31 -21.11
C TYR A 103 1.63 10.23 -22.03
N GLY A 104 0.53 9.60 -21.61
CA GLY A 104 -0.28 8.65 -22.37
C GLY A 104 0.05 7.18 -22.12
N LEU A 105 0.98 6.89 -21.20
CA LEU A 105 1.40 5.52 -20.89
C LEU A 105 0.54 4.94 -19.77
N PRO A 106 0.30 3.61 -19.76
CA PRO A 106 -0.35 2.96 -18.63
C PRO A 106 0.48 3.15 -17.36
N LEU A 107 -0.19 3.30 -16.23
CA LEU A 107 0.47 3.19 -14.93
C LEU A 107 0.81 1.72 -14.68
N TYR A 108 2.03 1.46 -14.24
CA TYR A 108 2.49 0.14 -13.86
C TYR A 108 2.02 -0.19 -12.45
N TYR A 109 1.69 -1.44 -12.20
CA TYR A 109 1.18 -1.96 -10.94
C TYR A 109 1.91 -3.24 -10.56
N ASP A 110 2.50 -3.23 -9.37
CA ASP A 110 3.11 -4.38 -8.72
C ASP A 110 2.37 -4.70 -7.41
N VAL A 111 2.31 -5.98 -7.04
CA VAL A 111 1.54 -6.47 -5.90
C VAL A 111 2.23 -7.68 -5.25
N ALA A 112 2.16 -7.77 -3.93
CA ALA A 112 2.51 -8.97 -3.20
C ALA A 112 1.54 -10.10 -3.58
N GLU A 113 2.04 -11.15 -4.23
CA GLU A 113 1.22 -12.20 -4.84
C GLU A 113 0.25 -12.85 -3.84
N GLU A 114 0.69 -13.03 -2.60
CA GLU A 114 -0.12 -13.62 -1.52
C GLU A 114 -1.39 -12.80 -1.27
N LEU A 115 -1.31 -11.47 -1.31
CA LEU A 115 -2.45 -10.54 -1.15
C LEU A 115 -3.43 -10.58 -2.32
N THR A 116 -3.10 -11.22 -3.45
CA THR A 116 -4.04 -11.41 -4.58
C THR A 116 -4.94 -12.63 -4.43
N SER A 117 -4.69 -13.45 -3.40
CA SER A 117 -5.37 -14.73 -3.16
C SER A 117 -6.07 -14.81 -1.80
N THR A 118 -5.97 -13.75 -0.99
CA THR A 118 -6.63 -13.66 0.31
C THR A 118 -8.13 -13.50 0.20
N ASP A 119 -8.79 -13.58 1.35
CA ASP A 119 -10.20 -13.29 1.55
C ASP A 119 -10.37 -12.44 2.83
N PRO A 120 -11.58 -11.92 3.12
CA PRO A 120 -11.79 -11.06 4.28
C PRO A 120 -11.41 -11.68 5.65
N VAL A 121 -11.34 -13.01 5.76
CA VAL A 121 -10.91 -13.72 6.96
C VAL A 121 -9.39 -13.82 7.02
N THR A 122 -8.73 -14.16 5.90
CA THR A 122 -7.28 -14.44 5.83
C THR A 122 -6.40 -13.21 5.62
N LEU A 123 -6.98 -12.07 5.21
CA LEU A 123 -6.26 -10.84 4.92
C LEU A 123 -5.48 -10.28 6.12
N CYS A 124 -6.14 -10.05 7.25
CA CYS A 124 -5.50 -9.41 8.41
C CYS A 124 -4.35 -10.25 9.03
N PRO A 125 -4.44 -11.59 9.15
CA PRO A 125 -3.32 -12.44 9.57
C PRO A 125 -2.10 -12.30 8.65
N ILE A 126 -2.31 -12.22 7.33
CA ILE A 126 -1.24 -12.08 6.36
C ILE A 126 -0.61 -10.69 6.47
N LEU A 127 -1.42 -9.62 6.55
CA LEU A 127 -0.89 -8.27 6.75
C LEU A 127 -0.07 -8.14 8.04
N TYR A 128 -0.46 -8.84 9.11
CA TYR A 128 0.31 -8.91 10.35
C TYR A 128 1.62 -9.70 10.19
N ALA A 129 1.59 -10.85 9.51
CA ALA A 129 2.79 -11.68 9.32
C ALA A 129 3.89 -10.97 8.52
N TYR A 130 3.53 -10.09 7.59
CA TYR A 130 4.45 -9.33 6.75
C TYR A 130 5.09 -8.11 7.41
N THR A 131 4.79 -7.84 8.70
CA THR A 131 5.63 -6.92 9.47
C THR A 131 7.00 -7.53 9.80
N GLU A 132 7.19 -8.83 9.54
CA GLU A 132 8.46 -9.54 9.63
C GLU A 132 8.95 -9.91 8.22
N PRO A 133 10.25 -9.83 7.92
CA PRO A 133 10.79 -10.07 6.59
C PRO A 133 10.46 -11.50 6.13
N SER A 134 9.64 -11.62 5.07
CA SER A 134 9.36 -12.89 4.41
C SER A 134 10.25 -13.06 3.17
N ASN A 135 10.55 -14.32 2.82
CA ASN A 135 11.27 -14.68 1.59
C ASN A 135 10.35 -14.66 0.34
N ALA A 136 9.14 -14.12 0.43
CA ALA A 136 8.22 -14.05 -0.70
C ALA A 136 8.67 -12.94 -1.67
N PRO A 137 8.52 -13.13 -2.99
CA PRO A 137 8.78 -12.06 -3.96
C PRO A 137 7.69 -10.99 -3.81
N VAL A 138 7.98 -9.97 -3.01
CA VAL A 138 7.14 -8.80 -2.76
C VAL A 138 7.80 -7.55 -3.32
N PRO A 139 7.01 -6.54 -3.75
CA PRO A 139 7.59 -5.26 -4.12
C PRO A 139 8.25 -4.63 -2.89
N ARG A 140 9.42 -4.02 -3.09
CA ARG A 140 10.15 -3.27 -2.05
C ARG A 140 10.38 -1.83 -2.48
N MET A 141 10.43 -0.94 -1.50
CA MET A 141 10.64 0.48 -1.70
C MET A 141 11.91 0.94 -0.97
N THR A 142 12.60 1.92 -1.56
CA THR A 142 13.64 2.69 -0.91
C THR A 142 13.44 4.19 -1.13
N LEU A 143 13.77 4.97 -0.11
CA LEU A 143 13.77 6.44 -0.16
C LEU A 143 15.20 7.00 -0.22
N ASP A 144 16.19 6.23 0.23
CA ASP A 144 17.60 6.63 0.29
C ASP A 144 18.47 5.93 -0.78
N GLY A 145 17.95 4.89 -1.43
CA GLY A 145 18.67 4.08 -2.42
C GLY A 145 19.51 2.96 -1.80
N THR A 146 19.35 2.67 -0.51
CA THR A 146 20.18 1.71 0.23
C THR A 146 19.39 0.82 1.18
N THR A 147 18.39 1.37 1.85
CA THR A 147 17.54 0.66 2.80
C THR A 147 16.21 0.35 2.12
N PHE A 148 15.91 -0.94 1.96
CA PHE A 148 14.68 -1.40 1.34
C PHE A 148 13.70 -1.92 2.38
N PHE A 149 12.42 -1.60 2.20
CA PHE A 149 11.33 -2.09 3.02
C PHE A 149 10.22 -2.67 2.12
N SER A 150 9.57 -3.74 2.58
CA SER A 150 8.52 -4.41 1.82
C SER A 150 7.23 -3.59 1.81
N VAL A 151 6.54 -3.58 0.67
CA VAL A 151 5.22 -2.97 0.52
C VAL A 151 4.21 -3.99 -0.04
N PRO A 152 2.92 -3.87 0.29
CA PRO A 152 1.85 -4.71 -0.25
C PRO A 152 1.63 -4.52 -1.76
N PHE A 153 1.85 -3.31 -2.27
CA PHE A 153 1.76 -2.97 -3.68
C PHE A 153 2.56 -1.71 -4.01
N ALA A 154 2.81 -1.51 -5.30
CA ALA A 154 3.39 -0.31 -5.87
C ALA A 154 2.64 0.10 -7.15
N VAL A 155 2.45 1.39 -7.36
CA VAL A 155 1.93 1.96 -8.61
C VAL A 155 2.92 2.99 -9.12
N MET A 156 3.25 2.94 -10.42
CA MET A 156 4.35 3.73 -10.98
C MET A 156 3.96 4.38 -12.31
N SER A 157 4.48 5.58 -12.54
CA SER A 157 4.51 6.26 -13.84
C SER A 157 5.95 6.34 -14.32
N SER A 158 6.17 6.01 -15.59
CA SER A 158 7.47 6.09 -16.27
C SER A 158 7.85 7.51 -16.72
N GLY A 159 7.37 8.53 -16.02
CA GLY A 159 7.77 9.92 -16.24
C GLY A 159 7.60 10.49 -17.66
N GLY A 160 8.26 11.63 -17.88
CA GLY A 160 8.24 12.34 -19.16
C GLY A 160 9.24 11.81 -20.18
N ASN A 161 10.26 11.08 -19.73
CA ASN A 161 11.20 10.31 -20.54
C ASN A 161 10.57 9.04 -21.14
N LYS A 162 9.39 8.60 -20.64
CA LYS A 162 8.64 7.42 -21.07
C LYS A 162 9.36 6.10 -20.78
N SER A 163 10.20 6.07 -19.77
CA SER A 163 10.95 4.90 -19.34
C SER A 163 11.04 4.89 -17.83
N LEU A 164 10.88 3.71 -17.23
CA LEU A 164 11.27 3.53 -15.84
C LEU A 164 12.81 3.58 -15.77
N ASP A 165 13.33 4.33 -14.81
CA ASP A 165 14.76 4.61 -14.66
C ASP A 165 15.31 4.07 -13.34
N ASP A 166 16.63 3.85 -13.28
CA ASP A 166 17.35 3.37 -12.08
C ASP A 166 16.75 2.02 -11.58
N GLU A 167 16.60 1.86 -10.27
CA GLU A 167 15.95 0.71 -9.63
C GLU A 167 14.55 0.44 -10.20
N ASN A 168 13.82 1.45 -10.68
CA ASN A 168 12.44 1.24 -11.13
C ASN A 168 12.33 0.44 -12.43
N GLY A 169 13.43 0.28 -13.19
CA GLY A 169 13.44 -0.28 -14.53
C GLY A 169 14.19 -1.60 -14.70
N ASP A 170 14.79 -2.17 -13.65
CA ASP A 170 15.66 -3.35 -13.76
C ASP A 170 14.92 -4.70 -13.63
N GLY A 171 13.69 -4.67 -13.12
CA GLY A 171 12.78 -5.82 -13.03
C GLY A 171 13.01 -6.74 -11.83
N ASP A 172 13.78 -6.32 -10.82
CA ASP A 172 13.96 -7.11 -9.60
C ASP A 172 12.88 -6.85 -8.52
N ARG A 173 11.98 -5.90 -8.80
CA ARG A 173 10.84 -5.46 -7.97
C ARG A 173 11.26 -4.67 -6.73
N ASP A 174 12.46 -4.12 -6.75
CA ASP A 174 12.90 -3.06 -5.88
C ASP A 174 12.69 -1.72 -6.58
N TYR A 175 12.16 -0.76 -5.84
CA TYR A 175 11.74 0.52 -6.42
C TYR A 175 12.27 1.68 -5.58
N ARG A 176 12.60 2.77 -6.26
CA ARG A 176 13.18 3.96 -5.64
C ARG A 176 12.32 5.19 -5.90
N SER A 177 11.80 5.75 -4.83
CA SER A 177 11.20 7.08 -4.86
C SER A 177 12.27 8.14 -4.62
N SER A 178 12.59 8.92 -5.65
CA SER A 178 13.58 10.01 -5.58
C SER A 178 13.12 11.21 -6.40
N THR A 179 13.40 12.43 -5.89
CA THR A 179 13.15 13.67 -6.65
C THR A 179 14.11 13.88 -7.83
N SER A 180 15.16 13.05 -7.93
CA SER A 180 16.10 13.08 -9.05
C SER A 180 15.59 12.33 -10.28
N LEU A 181 14.55 11.50 -10.12
CA LEU A 181 13.91 10.74 -11.18
C LEU A 181 12.64 11.49 -11.62
N ASP A 182 12.25 11.34 -12.88
CA ASP A 182 10.95 11.80 -13.36
C ASP A 182 9.85 10.75 -13.20
N ASP A 183 10.23 9.52 -12.85
CA ASP A 183 9.32 8.49 -12.35
C ASP A 183 8.55 8.96 -11.12
N LEU A 184 7.27 8.62 -11.07
CA LEU A 184 6.41 8.91 -9.93
C LEU A 184 5.87 7.60 -9.38
N LEU A 185 6.00 7.41 -8.07
CA LEU A 185 5.61 6.19 -7.38
C LEU A 185 4.54 6.51 -6.33
N GLY A 186 3.58 5.59 -6.18
CA GLY A 186 2.62 5.54 -5.09
C GLY A 186 2.60 4.15 -4.48
N TRP A 187 2.56 4.05 -3.16
CA TRP A 187 2.55 2.80 -2.41
C TRP A 187 1.88 3.03 -1.05
N ALA A 188 1.38 1.96 -0.45
CA ALA A 188 1.05 1.92 0.97
C ALA A 188 2.04 0.99 1.68
N THR A 189 2.11 1.06 3.01
CA THR A 189 2.83 0.12 3.85
C THR A 189 1.89 -0.95 4.42
N TYR A 190 2.43 -2.12 4.79
CA TYR A 190 1.64 -3.16 5.45
C TYR A 190 0.96 -2.65 6.74
N SER A 191 1.64 -1.80 7.51
CA SER A 191 1.10 -1.22 8.75
C SER A 191 -0.02 -0.21 8.49
N GLU A 192 0.07 0.60 7.43
CA GLU A 192 -1.02 1.47 6.98
C GLU A 192 -2.24 0.66 6.59
N LEU A 193 -2.08 -0.37 5.74
CA LEU A 193 -3.21 -1.23 5.35
C LEU A 193 -3.84 -1.93 6.54
N TYR A 194 -3.02 -2.48 7.44
CA TYR A 194 -3.49 -3.13 8.66
C TYR A 194 -4.36 -2.18 9.51
N LYS A 195 -3.91 -0.93 9.67
CA LYS A 195 -4.64 0.10 10.41
C LYS A 195 -5.93 0.52 9.69
N ASP A 196 -5.87 0.80 8.38
CA ASP A 196 -6.98 1.34 7.59
C ASP A 196 -8.10 0.32 7.37
N LEU A 197 -7.76 -0.97 7.31
CA LEU A 197 -8.74 -2.05 7.31
C LEU A 197 -9.37 -2.30 8.69
N ASN A 198 -8.98 -1.51 9.70
CA ASN A 198 -9.32 -1.76 11.09
C ASN A 198 -9.02 -3.20 11.49
N CYS A 199 -7.92 -3.77 10.97
CA CYS A 199 -7.50 -5.10 11.36
C CYS A 199 -7.24 -5.08 12.86
N ARG A 200 -8.10 -5.79 13.58
CA ARG A 200 -7.80 -6.14 14.96
C ARG A 200 -6.83 -7.31 14.88
N PRO A 201 -5.84 -7.39 15.77
CA PRO A 201 -5.09 -8.61 16.01
C PRO A 201 -6.05 -9.79 15.96
N GLN A 202 -5.91 -10.63 14.94
CA GLN A 202 -6.65 -11.89 14.88
C GLN A 202 -6.14 -12.87 15.93
N CYS A 203 -5.33 -12.40 16.88
CA CYS A 203 -4.91 -13.09 18.07
C CYS A 203 -4.94 -12.12 19.26
N TYR A 204 -5.49 -12.56 20.39
CA TYR A 204 -5.33 -11.91 21.68
C TYR A 204 -4.06 -12.44 22.37
N SER A 205 -3.27 -11.53 22.95
CA SER A 205 -2.23 -11.91 23.91
C SER A 205 -2.87 -12.06 25.28
N VAL A 206 -2.79 -13.25 25.87
CA VAL A 206 -3.36 -13.54 27.18
C VAL A 206 -2.24 -13.73 28.20
N TYR A 207 -2.15 -12.83 29.16
CA TYR A 207 -1.17 -12.86 30.25
C TYR A 207 -1.63 -13.77 31.39
N ASN A 208 -0.82 -14.76 31.78
CA ASN A 208 -1.09 -15.60 32.93
C ASN A 208 -0.81 -14.85 34.24
N GLN A 209 -1.85 -14.22 34.78
CA GLN A 209 -1.84 -13.49 36.05
C GLN A 209 -2.51 -14.26 37.20
N THR A 210 -2.61 -15.59 37.08
CA THR A 210 -3.20 -16.42 38.13
C THR A 210 -2.30 -16.56 39.37
N GLY A 211 -1.02 -16.17 39.25
CA GLY A 211 0.00 -16.33 40.30
C GLY A 211 0.65 -17.72 40.35
N SER A 212 0.30 -18.62 39.42
CA SER A 212 0.84 -19.97 39.31
C SER A 212 0.99 -20.39 37.85
N ASP A 213 1.80 -21.42 37.59
CA ASP A 213 1.89 -22.03 36.26
C ASP A 213 0.53 -22.62 35.84
N GLY A 214 0.19 -22.45 34.58
CA GLY A 214 -0.96 -23.05 33.94
C GLY A 214 -0.55 -23.92 32.75
N ALA A 215 -1.55 -24.50 32.08
CA ALA A 215 -1.35 -25.20 30.83
C ALA A 215 -2.48 -24.88 29.85
N VAL A 216 -2.18 -24.87 28.56
CA VAL A 216 -3.16 -24.59 27.49
C VAL A 216 -3.24 -25.74 26.49
N LEU A 217 -4.46 -25.98 25.99
CA LEU A 217 -4.74 -26.97 24.94
C LEU A 217 -5.92 -26.49 24.08
N GLY A 218 -5.84 -26.71 22.76
CA GLY A 218 -6.84 -26.26 21.80
C GLY A 218 -6.43 -24.97 21.10
N GLY A 219 -7.16 -24.61 20.05
CA GLY A 219 -6.79 -23.52 19.16
C GLY A 219 -5.46 -23.80 18.45
N VAL A 220 -4.51 -22.87 18.59
CA VAL A 220 -3.14 -23.03 18.08
C VAL A 220 -2.31 -24.10 18.82
N TYR A 221 -2.75 -24.54 20.01
CA TYR A 221 -2.02 -25.50 20.84
C TYR A 221 -2.50 -26.93 20.58
N SER A 222 -1.84 -27.60 19.64
CA SER A 222 -2.13 -29.01 19.29
C SER A 222 -1.79 -30.01 20.39
N ASN A 223 -0.88 -29.65 21.31
CA ASN A 223 -0.49 -30.42 22.47
C ASN A 223 -0.60 -29.57 23.74
N CYS A 224 -0.66 -30.25 24.89
CA CYS A 224 -0.67 -29.58 26.18
C CYS A 224 0.61 -28.78 26.38
N THR A 225 0.47 -27.46 26.51
CA THR A 225 1.59 -26.52 26.58
C THR A 225 1.57 -25.81 27.92
N VAL A 226 2.65 -25.91 28.69
CA VAL A 226 2.76 -25.19 29.98
C VAL A 226 2.98 -23.71 29.73
N VAL A 227 2.21 -22.87 30.41
CA VAL A 227 2.34 -21.42 30.42
C VAL A 227 2.71 -21.01 31.84
N PRO A 228 3.98 -20.69 32.13
CA PRO A 228 4.39 -20.30 33.47
C PRO A 228 3.63 -19.07 33.98
N ALA A 229 3.65 -18.85 35.30
CA ALA A 229 3.17 -17.60 35.86
C ALA A 229 3.88 -16.41 35.19
N ASN A 230 3.15 -15.32 34.96
CA ASN A 230 3.65 -14.08 34.36
C ASN A 230 4.16 -14.25 32.91
N HIS A 231 3.67 -15.25 32.18
CA HIS A 231 3.95 -15.45 30.76
C HIS A 231 2.69 -15.31 29.92
N HIS A 232 2.88 -15.05 28.63
CA HIS A 232 1.79 -14.89 27.67
C HIS A 232 1.52 -16.17 26.88
N PHE A 233 0.29 -16.31 26.43
CA PHE A 233 -0.15 -17.26 25.41
C PHE A 233 -1.13 -16.57 24.47
N TRP A 234 -1.58 -17.27 23.43
CA TRP A 234 -2.29 -16.67 22.30
C TRP A 234 -3.64 -17.32 22.04
N VAL A 235 -4.64 -16.52 21.70
CA VAL A 235 -5.99 -16.98 21.32
C VAL A 235 -6.36 -16.34 19.99
N GLY A 236 -6.53 -17.15 18.95
CA GLY A 236 -6.74 -16.67 17.58
C GLY A 236 -8.22 -16.48 17.21
N GLN A 237 -8.52 -15.72 16.18
CA GLN A 237 -9.84 -15.56 15.59
C GLN A 237 -10.07 -16.66 14.54
N GLY A 238 -11.24 -17.32 14.57
CA GLY A 238 -11.62 -18.36 13.61
C GLY A 238 -11.75 -19.75 14.23
N SER A 239 -12.61 -20.61 13.66
CA SER A 239 -13.09 -21.86 14.29
C SER A 239 -12.00 -22.82 14.77
N SER A 240 -10.82 -22.79 14.13
CA SER A 240 -9.69 -23.66 14.47
C SER A 240 -8.73 -23.06 15.53
N TYR A 241 -8.81 -21.75 15.80
CA TYR A 241 -7.88 -21.02 16.67
C TYR A 241 -8.54 -20.33 17.87
N ASP A 242 -9.88 -20.24 17.84
CA ASP A 242 -10.73 -19.56 18.82
C ASP A 242 -10.75 -20.27 20.18
N ASN A 243 -10.80 -21.60 20.19
CA ASN A 243 -11.08 -22.34 21.43
C ASN A 243 -9.80 -22.82 22.14
N VAL A 244 -9.28 -22.01 23.06
CA VAL A 244 -8.15 -22.39 23.93
C VAL A 244 -8.64 -22.71 25.34
N SER A 245 -8.40 -23.94 25.81
CA SER A 245 -8.67 -24.33 27.19
C SER A 245 -7.46 -24.05 28.06
N PHE A 246 -7.62 -23.24 29.10
CA PHE A 246 -6.62 -22.99 30.14
C PHE A 246 -6.89 -23.85 31.37
N TYR A 247 -5.87 -24.56 31.85
CA TYR A 247 -5.91 -25.44 33.01
C TYR A 247 -5.03 -24.86 34.11
N SER A 248 -5.49 -24.97 35.36
CA SER A 248 -4.65 -24.65 36.52
C SER A 248 -3.61 -25.76 36.73
N GLY A 249 -2.35 -25.38 36.85
CA GLY A 249 -1.22 -26.32 36.94
C GLY A 249 -0.67 -26.74 35.58
N THR A 250 0.34 -27.61 35.59
CA THR A 250 1.17 -27.90 34.41
C THR A 250 0.65 -29.05 33.54
N SER A 251 -0.61 -29.46 33.71
CA SER A 251 -1.21 -30.56 32.96
C SER A 251 -2.58 -30.17 32.41
N CYS A 252 -2.90 -30.64 31.21
CA CYS A 252 -4.20 -30.40 30.57
C CYS A 252 -5.19 -31.49 30.96
N SER A 253 -5.41 -31.63 32.27
CA SER A 253 -6.31 -32.62 32.86
C SER A 253 -7.19 -31.96 33.93
N GLY A 254 -8.46 -32.39 34.01
CA GLY A 254 -9.43 -31.81 34.93
C GLY A 254 -10.19 -30.61 34.34
N SER A 255 -10.67 -29.72 35.22
CA SER A 255 -11.47 -28.55 34.85
C SER A 255 -10.62 -27.49 34.15
N SER A 256 -11.11 -26.97 33.03
CA SER A 256 -10.50 -25.86 32.30
C SER A 256 -11.40 -24.63 32.24
N GLN A 257 -10.77 -23.48 32.05
CA GLN A 257 -11.43 -22.26 31.61
C GLN A 257 -11.30 -22.16 30.09
N LEU A 258 -12.43 -22.10 29.38
CA LEU A 258 -12.43 -21.87 27.94
C LEU A 258 -12.21 -20.39 27.67
N ILE A 259 -11.14 -20.10 26.93
CA ILE A 259 -10.76 -18.76 26.50
C ILE A 259 -10.97 -18.71 25.00
N THR A 260 -11.89 -17.84 24.61
CA THR A 260 -12.24 -17.58 23.22
C THR A 260 -11.83 -16.17 22.82
N TYR A 261 -11.62 -15.96 21.53
CA TYR A 261 -11.40 -14.65 20.95
C TYR A 261 -12.51 -13.67 21.38
N ALA A 262 -13.76 -14.11 21.37
CA ALA A 262 -14.90 -13.31 21.81
C ALA A 262 -14.83 -12.92 23.29
N ASN A 263 -14.38 -13.84 24.17
CA ASN A 263 -14.24 -13.56 25.60
C ASN A 263 -13.07 -12.61 25.87
N CYS A 264 -11.96 -12.75 25.13
CA CYS A 264 -10.85 -11.80 25.18
C CYS A 264 -11.28 -10.42 24.68
N GLN A 265 -12.03 -10.35 23.57
CA GLN A 265 -12.56 -9.10 23.04
C GLN A 265 -13.49 -8.38 24.00
N ALA A 266 -14.28 -9.12 24.79
CA ALA A 266 -15.14 -8.52 25.80
C ALA A 266 -14.37 -7.98 27.01
N ALA A 267 -13.18 -8.51 27.30
CA ALA A 267 -12.35 -8.08 28.43
C ALA A 267 -11.40 -6.93 28.07
N ASP A 268 -10.99 -6.82 26.81
CA ASP A 268 -10.11 -5.76 26.27
C ASP A 268 -10.86 -4.43 26.13
N SER A 269 -10.66 -3.56 27.11
CA SER A 269 -11.37 -2.28 27.22
C SER A 269 -10.71 -1.18 26.40
N ASN A 270 -9.41 -1.30 26.15
CA ASN A 270 -8.60 -0.27 25.47
C ASN A 270 -8.32 -0.60 23.99
N SER A 271 -8.76 -1.77 23.52
CA SER A 271 -8.60 -2.28 22.15
C SER A 271 -7.15 -2.47 21.71
N ASP A 272 -6.23 -2.76 22.63
CA ASP A 272 -4.82 -3.06 22.35
C ASP A 272 -4.53 -4.57 22.16
N CYS A 273 -5.57 -5.39 22.26
CA CYS A 273 -5.55 -6.85 22.09
C CYS A 273 -4.69 -7.60 23.11
N LYS A 274 -4.59 -7.06 24.31
CA LYS A 274 -4.03 -7.74 25.45
C LYS A 274 -5.06 -7.88 26.55
N VAL A 275 -5.07 -9.07 27.15
CA VAL A 275 -5.91 -9.39 28.30
C VAL A 275 -5.10 -10.23 29.27
N ALA A 276 -5.53 -10.30 30.52
CA ALA A 276 -4.96 -11.19 31.52
C ALA A 276 -5.98 -12.25 31.93
N ILE A 277 -5.53 -13.48 32.12
CA ILE A 277 -6.29 -14.49 32.86
C ILE A 277 -5.91 -14.43 34.34
N THR A 278 -6.93 -14.25 35.18
CA THR A 278 -6.83 -14.24 36.64
C THR A 278 -7.62 -15.40 37.23
N THR A 279 -7.51 -15.64 38.54
CA THR A 279 -8.35 -16.61 39.26
C THR A 279 -9.84 -16.28 39.21
N SER A 280 -10.20 -15.03 38.88
CA SER A 280 -11.58 -14.53 38.78
C SER A 280 -12.11 -14.49 37.34
N GLY A 281 -11.27 -14.78 36.34
CA GLY A 281 -11.62 -14.69 34.91
C GLY A 281 -10.70 -13.76 34.12
N LEU A 282 -11.12 -13.40 32.91
CA LEU A 282 -10.37 -12.51 32.02
C LEU A 282 -10.58 -11.03 32.37
N THR A 283 -9.52 -10.24 32.30
CA THR A 283 -9.55 -8.78 32.51
C THR A 283 -8.68 -8.06 31.49
N ASP A 284 -8.91 -6.76 31.30
CA ASP A 284 -8.00 -5.86 30.59
C ASP A 284 -6.59 -5.93 31.20
N TYR A 285 -5.54 -5.84 30.36
CA TYR A 285 -4.13 -5.95 30.78
C TYR A 285 -3.25 -4.91 30.10
#